data_AF-A0A316VEG3-F1
#
_entry.id   AF-A0A316VEG3-F1
#
_cell.length_a   1.000
_cell.length_b   1.000
_cell.length_c   1.000
_cell.angle_alpha   90.00
_cell.angle_beta   90.00
_cell.angle_gamma   90.00
#
_symmetry.space_group_name_H-M   'P 1'
#
loop_
_entity.id
_entity.type
_entity.pdbx_description
1 polymer ?
#
loop_
_entity_poly.entity_id
_entity_poly.type
_entity_poly.pdbx_seq_one_letter_code
_entity_poly.pdbx_strand_id
1 'polypeptide(L)'
;RSAAAPISRQQRRKRAIRYARTRDAFLLDILSEAALILGSSLKSSLVHTLYPTICAVASSDPSTQEAASNAIQKISHAAGYASIEGCLLDHADYILGAASHRLISTLGEEMHFRTLTLKNEKEEEVYTPLMSALSAPLVLVELIRSLGTEVVVLVEDAIDEVLDAIDRFHADPNICDGLLSVLDRMLEVMLSKATEEIPLQLPSPDRGYQPNKEKDLEDFKKWYSQQSQRSEDDTETLFNNLESSGEQESAEKEDLSDPAQEETPAGRSQKVTVSMMKKAIPFLSHSSRTIRMRCLRLINRGVELLCRQGLTAEPLSVVNSCWPIVMSRLGFNLS
;
A
#
# COMPACT_ATOMS: atom_id res chain seq x y z
N ARG A 1 -8.38 28.83 49.60
CA ARG A 1 -8.41 28.71 48.12
C ARG A 1 -7.48 27.57 47.74
N SER A 2 -7.98 26.47 47.17
CA SER A 2 -7.14 25.33 46.80
C SER A 2 -6.36 25.66 45.52
N ALA A 3 -5.03 25.65 45.59
CA ALA A 3 -4.19 25.81 44.41
C ALA A 3 -4.16 24.48 43.65
N ALA A 4 -4.83 24.43 42.48
CA ALA A 4 -4.81 23.24 41.64
C ALA A 4 -3.38 22.95 41.18
N ALA A 5 -2.91 21.72 41.39
CA ALA A 5 -1.58 21.29 40.98
C ALA A 5 -1.38 21.50 39.46
N PRO A 6 -0.20 21.93 39.00
CA PRO A 6 0.03 22.24 37.59
C PRO A 6 -0.12 20.98 36.72
N ILE A 7 -1.15 20.97 35.87
CA ILE A 7 -1.44 19.91 34.90
C ILE A 7 -0.18 19.63 34.06
N SER A 8 0.25 18.36 34.02
CA SER A 8 1.49 17.95 33.35
C SER A 8 1.43 18.22 31.84
N ARG A 9 2.58 18.47 31.20
CA ARG A 9 2.66 18.75 29.75
C ARG A 9 1.92 17.70 28.91
N GLN A 10 2.12 16.41 29.24
CA GLN A 10 1.46 15.29 28.57
C GLN A 10 -0.07 15.33 28.72
N GLN A 11 -0.61 15.75 29.86
CA GLN A 11 -2.06 15.90 30.06
C GLN A 11 -2.62 17.11 29.28
N ARG A 12 -1.88 18.22 29.17
CA ARG A 12 -2.26 19.37 28.34
C ARG A 12 -2.36 18.98 26.86
N ARG A 13 -1.33 18.29 26.35
CA ARG A 13 -1.34 17.73 24.98
C ARG A 13 -2.51 16.79 24.74
N LYS A 14 -2.74 15.80 25.61
CA LYS A 14 -3.89 14.88 25.48
C LYS A 14 -5.24 15.62 25.44
N ARG A 15 -5.38 16.72 26.18
CA ARG A 15 -6.57 17.59 26.10
C ARG A 15 -6.65 18.33 24.77
N ALA A 16 -5.56 18.97 24.32
CA ALA A 16 -5.53 19.70 23.05
C ALA A 16 -5.81 18.80 21.83
N ILE A 17 -5.25 17.58 21.78
CA ILE A 17 -5.58 16.57 20.74
C ILE A 17 -7.09 16.29 20.75
N ARG A 18 -7.68 16.08 21.94
CA ARG A 18 -9.11 15.81 22.08
C ARG A 18 -9.97 17.01 21.66
N TYR A 19 -9.60 18.23 22.05
CA TYR A 19 -10.30 19.45 21.63
C TYR A 19 -10.25 19.66 20.12
N ALA A 20 -9.12 19.40 19.46
CA ALA A 20 -9.02 19.45 18.01
C ALA A 20 -9.98 18.45 17.34
N ARG A 21 -9.96 17.18 17.76
CA ARG A 21 -10.86 16.13 17.23
C ARG A 21 -12.34 16.45 17.44
N THR A 22 -12.71 16.93 18.63
CA THR A 22 -14.10 17.34 18.93
C THR A 22 -14.51 18.57 18.14
N ARG A 23 -13.62 19.56 17.95
CA ARG A 23 -13.86 20.71 17.06
C ARG A 23 -14.08 20.23 15.62
N ASP A 24 -13.23 19.34 15.13
CA ASP A 24 -13.28 18.87 13.75
C ASP A 24 -14.56 18.05 13.49
N ALA A 25 -14.98 17.21 14.44
CA ALA A 25 -16.30 16.54 14.40
C ALA A 25 -17.46 17.55 14.34
N PHE A 26 -17.45 18.58 15.21
CA PHE A 26 -18.48 19.61 15.23
C PHE A 26 -18.51 20.48 13.95
N LEU A 27 -17.35 20.71 13.32
CA LEU A 27 -17.27 21.39 12.03
C LEU A 27 -17.85 20.54 10.89
N LEU A 28 -17.68 19.21 10.93
CA LEU A 28 -18.30 18.27 10.00
C LEU A 28 -19.82 18.23 10.17
N ASP A 29 -20.32 18.24 11.42
CA ASP A 29 -21.75 18.35 11.70
C ASP A 29 -22.33 19.65 11.13
N ILE A 30 -21.71 20.81 11.41
CA ILE A 30 -22.13 22.11 10.85
C ILE A 30 -22.11 22.09 9.32
N LEU A 31 -21.05 21.55 8.71
CA LEU A 31 -20.94 21.43 7.26
C LEU A 31 -22.07 20.57 6.68
N SER A 32 -22.47 19.52 7.39
CA SER A 32 -23.56 18.63 6.98
C SER A 32 -24.95 19.29 7.06
N GLU A 33 -25.20 20.10 8.09
CA GLU A 33 -26.45 20.86 8.21
C GLU A 33 -26.48 22.03 7.21
N ALA A 34 -25.37 22.72 7.00
CA ALA A 34 -25.24 23.74 5.96
C ALA A 34 -25.48 23.15 4.56
N ALA A 35 -24.95 21.96 4.28
CA ALA A 35 -25.20 21.23 3.05
C ALA A 35 -26.71 20.96 2.84
N LEU A 36 -27.42 20.48 3.86
CA LEU A 36 -28.87 20.27 3.80
C LEU A 36 -29.66 21.57 3.55
N ILE A 37 -29.20 22.70 4.09
CA ILE A 37 -29.82 24.03 3.86
C ILE A 37 -29.57 24.53 2.43
N LEU A 38 -28.35 24.34 1.90
CA LEU A 38 -28.00 24.73 0.52
C LEU A 38 -28.64 23.82 -0.54
N GLY A 39 -28.87 22.55 -0.23
CA GLY A 39 -29.44 21.56 -1.13
C GLY A 39 -28.71 21.49 -2.47
N SER A 40 -29.45 21.58 -3.58
CA SER A 40 -28.89 21.50 -4.93
C SER A 40 -27.89 22.60 -5.28
N SER A 41 -27.91 23.75 -4.60
CA SER A 41 -26.92 24.81 -4.79
C SER A 41 -25.52 24.43 -4.29
N LEU A 42 -25.40 23.39 -3.44
CA LEU A 42 -24.11 22.89 -2.95
C LEU A 42 -23.23 22.32 -4.06
N LYS A 43 -23.81 21.82 -5.17
CA LYS A 43 -23.08 21.17 -6.27
C LYS A 43 -21.90 21.99 -6.78
N SER A 44 -22.05 23.31 -6.90
CA SER A 44 -20.99 24.22 -7.37
C SER A 44 -19.78 24.30 -6.44
N SER A 45 -19.94 23.95 -5.17
CA SER A 45 -18.92 24.03 -4.11
C SER A 45 -18.50 22.65 -3.60
N LEU A 46 -19.10 21.58 -4.12
CA LEU A 46 -18.96 20.21 -3.61
C LEU A 46 -17.49 19.75 -3.64
N VAL A 47 -16.80 20.05 -4.73
CA VAL A 47 -15.34 19.97 -4.93
C VAL A 47 -14.54 20.40 -3.69
N HIS A 48 -14.85 21.57 -3.11
CA HIS A 48 -14.12 22.11 -1.96
C HIS A 48 -14.47 21.44 -0.63
N THR A 49 -15.61 20.74 -0.56
CA THR A 49 -16.10 20.08 0.66
C THR A 49 -15.76 18.59 0.71
N LEU A 50 -15.65 17.91 -0.44
CA LEU A 50 -15.39 16.46 -0.52
C LEU A 50 -13.98 16.09 -0.04
N TYR A 51 -12.93 16.78 -0.50
CA TYR A 51 -11.56 16.40 -0.09
C TYR A 51 -11.36 16.49 1.45
N PRO A 52 -11.79 17.56 2.15
CA PRO A 52 -11.71 17.61 3.61
C PRO A 52 -12.59 16.57 4.34
N THR A 53 -13.77 16.22 3.82
CA THR A 53 -14.61 15.19 4.46
C THR A 53 -14.03 13.80 4.27
N ILE A 54 -13.48 13.47 3.10
CA ILE A 54 -12.80 12.18 2.86
C ILE A 54 -11.55 12.06 3.75
N CYS A 55 -10.76 13.14 3.93
CA CYS A 55 -9.68 13.16 4.93
C CYS A 55 -10.15 12.81 6.35
N ALA A 56 -11.37 13.25 6.72
CA ALA A 56 -11.95 12.97 8.02
C ALA A 56 -12.52 11.55 8.14
N VAL A 57 -13.10 10.99 7.06
CA VAL A 57 -13.52 9.57 7.00
C VAL A 57 -12.30 8.65 7.11
N ALA A 58 -11.18 9.01 6.48
CA ALA A 58 -9.92 8.28 6.53
C ALA A 58 -9.11 8.53 7.83
N SER A 59 -9.67 9.26 8.80
CA SER A 59 -9.04 9.52 10.10
C SER A 59 -8.95 8.26 10.97
N SER A 60 -7.92 8.20 11.81
CA SER A 60 -7.77 7.15 12.84
C SER A 60 -8.53 7.44 14.14
N ASP A 61 -9.21 8.59 14.26
CA ASP A 61 -10.05 8.91 15.41
C ASP A 61 -11.52 8.52 15.17
N PRO A 62 -12.11 7.61 15.98
CA PRO A 62 -13.47 7.14 15.75
C PRO A 62 -14.54 8.24 15.78
N SER A 63 -14.39 9.27 16.64
CA SER A 63 -15.38 10.34 16.75
C SER A 63 -15.34 11.28 15.54
N THR A 64 -14.14 11.59 15.03
CA THR A 64 -14.02 12.33 13.76
C THR A 64 -14.51 11.50 12.57
N GLN A 65 -14.21 10.20 12.53
CA GLN A 65 -14.65 9.30 11.45
C GLN A 65 -16.18 9.14 11.43
N GLU A 66 -16.82 8.91 12.57
CA GLU A 66 -18.29 8.79 12.68
C GLU A 66 -19.01 10.08 12.22
N ALA A 67 -18.54 11.25 12.68
CA ALA A 67 -19.05 12.54 12.23
C ALA A 67 -18.84 12.74 10.71
N ALA A 68 -17.68 12.34 10.17
CA ALA A 68 -17.38 12.44 8.76
C ALA A 68 -18.26 11.52 7.89
N SER A 69 -18.52 10.29 8.32
CA SER A 69 -19.41 9.34 7.63
C SER A 69 -20.86 9.84 7.62
N ASN A 70 -21.35 10.41 8.72
CA ASN A 70 -22.67 11.05 8.77
C ASN A 70 -22.70 12.31 7.87
N ALA A 71 -21.64 13.11 7.87
CA ALA A 71 -21.55 14.32 7.06
C ALA A 71 -21.51 14.03 5.56
N ILE A 72 -20.68 13.09 5.09
CA ILE A 72 -20.58 12.76 3.66
C ILE A 72 -21.88 12.15 3.12
N GLN A 73 -22.61 11.39 3.92
CA GLN A 73 -23.94 10.87 3.57
C GLN A 73 -24.95 12.02 3.37
N LYS A 74 -25.05 12.94 4.35
CA LYS A 74 -25.91 14.13 4.26
C LYS A 74 -25.53 15.04 3.08
N ILE A 75 -24.23 15.26 2.85
CA ILE A 75 -23.71 16.08 1.75
C ILE A 75 -24.09 15.48 0.39
N SER A 76 -23.86 14.17 0.20
CA SER A 76 -24.20 13.48 -1.05
C SER A 76 -25.70 13.51 -1.32
N HIS A 77 -26.53 13.28 -0.29
CA HIS A 77 -27.99 13.38 -0.37
C HIS A 77 -28.46 14.82 -0.68
N ALA A 78 -27.91 15.84 -0.01
CA ALA A 78 -28.25 17.24 -0.24
C ALA A 78 -27.87 17.70 -1.66
N ALA A 79 -26.74 17.24 -2.17
CA ALA A 79 -26.33 17.43 -3.54
C ALA A 79 -27.12 16.56 -4.55
N GLY A 80 -28.04 15.71 -4.11
CA GLY A 80 -28.93 14.93 -4.98
C GLY A 80 -28.28 13.71 -5.65
N TYR A 81 -27.25 13.14 -5.04
CA TYR A 81 -26.73 11.83 -5.44
C TYR A 81 -27.49 10.71 -4.73
N ALA A 82 -27.70 9.59 -5.43
CA ALA A 82 -28.40 8.42 -4.88
C ALA A 82 -27.54 7.61 -3.90
N SER A 83 -26.20 7.72 -3.99
CA SER A 83 -25.26 7.04 -3.11
C SER A 83 -23.99 7.88 -2.89
N ILE A 84 -23.16 7.48 -1.92
CA ILE A 84 -21.87 8.16 -1.63
C ILE A 84 -20.87 7.85 -2.74
N GLU A 85 -20.88 6.62 -3.25
CA GLU A 85 -20.02 6.12 -4.32
C GLU A 85 -20.25 6.91 -5.61
N GLY A 86 -21.51 7.11 -6.01
CA GLY A 86 -21.83 7.93 -7.19
C GLY A 86 -21.42 9.41 -7.04
N CYS A 87 -21.47 9.96 -5.83
CA CYS A 87 -20.99 11.31 -5.52
C CYS A 87 -19.46 11.42 -5.62
N LEU A 88 -18.75 10.42 -5.09
CA LEU A 88 -17.30 10.31 -5.14
C LEU A 88 -16.76 10.05 -6.55
N LEU A 89 -17.45 9.21 -7.34
CA LEU A 89 -17.07 8.88 -8.71
C LEU A 89 -17.12 10.10 -9.62
N ASP A 90 -18.22 10.87 -9.56
CA ASP A 90 -18.43 12.13 -10.30
C ASP A 90 -17.39 13.22 -9.98
N HIS A 91 -16.62 13.05 -8.89
CA HIS A 91 -15.56 13.95 -8.44
C HIS A 91 -14.18 13.28 -8.33
N ALA A 92 -14.02 12.05 -8.84
CA ALA A 92 -12.83 11.23 -8.63
C ALA A 92 -11.57 11.92 -9.16
N ASP A 93 -11.61 12.48 -10.38
CA ASP A 93 -10.50 13.20 -11.01
C ASP A 93 -9.96 14.34 -10.13
N TYR A 94 -10.87 15.12 -9.52
CA TYR A 94 -10.50 16.20 -8.62
C TYR A 94 -9.85 15.67 -7.34
N ILE A 95 -10.47 14.66 -6.71
CA ILE A 95 -9.98 14.07 -5.45
C ILE A 95 -8.58 13.47 -5.67
N LEU A 96 -8.41 12.78 -6.79
CA LEU A 96 -7.16 12.15 -7.21
C LEU A 96 -6.08 13.19 -7.50
N GLY A 97 -6.34 14.17 -8.37
CA GLY A 97 -5.39 15.25 -8.67
C GLY A 97 -5.02 16.07 -7.42
N ALA A 98 -5.98 16.29 -6.52
CA ALA A 98 -5.74 16.95 -5.23
C ALA A 98 -4.86 16.12 -4.28
N ALA A 99 -4.94 14.78 -4.33
CA ALA A 99 -4.06 13.88 -3.58
C ALA A 99 -2.66 13.80 -4.21
N SER A 100 -2.56 13.56 -5.53
CA SER A 100 -1.28 13.49 -6.25
C SER A 100 -0.47 14.79 -6.13
N HIS A 101 -1.11 15.96 -6.26
CA HIS A 101 -0.43 17.24 -6.03
C HIS A 101 0.13 17.37 -4.60
N ARG A 102 -0.59 16.87 -3.59
CA ARG A 102 -0.10 16.87 -2.21
C ARG A 102 1.09 15.92 -2.04
N LEU A 103 1.08 14.75 -2.66
CA LEU A 103 2.21 13.81 -2.66
C LEU A 103 3.46 14.39 -3.34
N ILE A 104 3.31 15.04 -4.49
CA ILE A 104 4.41 15.64 -5.24
C ILE A 104 4.96 16.89 -4.54
N SER A 105 4.09 17.88 -4.27
CA SER A 105 4.49 19.26 -3.99
C SER A 105 4.55 19.58 -2.49
N THR A 106 3.58 19.09 -1.70
CA THR A 106 3.36 19.58 -0.33
C THR A 106 3.91 18.64 0.75
N LEU A 107 3.92 17.33 0.49
CA LEU A 107 4.33 16.30 1.45
C LEU A 107 5.77 16.49 1.94
N GLY A 108 6.69 16.88 1.05
CA GLY A 108 8.09 17.15 1.41
C GLY A 108 8.26 18.36 2.33
N GLU A 109 7.54 19.44 2.05
CA GLU A 109 7.55 20.67 2.86
C GLU A 109 7.00 20.41 4.26
N GLU A 110 5.86 19.71 4.35
CA GLU A 110 5.23 19.39 5.63
C GLU A 110 6.07 18.41 6.47
N MET A 111 6.71 17.42 5.84
CA MET A 111 7.66 16.52 6.50
C MET A 111 8.91 17.25 7.01
N HIS A 112 9.44 18.20 6.23
CA HIS A 112 10.55 19.03 6.66
C HIS A 112 10.17 19.92 7.86
N PHE A 113 9.03 20.62 7.76
CA PHE A 113 8.50 21.45 8.85
C PHE A 113 8.28 20.63 10.13
N ARG A 114 7.62 19.47 10.03
CA ARG A 114 7.39 18.55 11.15
C ARG A 114 8.69 18.11 11.81
N THR A 115 9.73 17.86 11.02
CA THR A 115 11.07 17.50 11.51
C THR A 115 11.73 18.65 12.27
N LEU A 116 11.58 19.90 11.82
CA LEU A 116 12.10 21.08 12.51
C LEU A 116 11.40 21.30 13.85
N THR A 117 10.06 21.21 13.89
CA THR A 117 9.32 21.37 15.15
C THR A 117 9.66 20.29 16.17
N LEU A 118 9.86 19.04 15.73
CA LEU A 118 10.30 17.95 16.63
C LEU A 118 11.72 18.15 17.20
N LYS A 119 12.62 18.79 16.45
CA LYS A 119 13.98 19.11 16.92
C LYS A 119 14.00 20.31 17.87
N ASN A 120 13.06 21.24 17.71
CA ASN A 120 12.91 22.39 18.59
C ASN A 120 12.13 22.02 19.86
N GLU A 121 12.79 21.39 20.84
CA GLU A 121 12.26 20.95 22.15
C GLU A 121 11.54 22.03 23.01
N LYS A 122 11.43 23.26 22.51
CA LYS A 122 10.76 24.40 23.13
C LYS A 122 9.30 24.56 22.72
N GLU A 123 8.83 23.91 21.66
CA GLU A 123 7.44 24.02 21.17
C GLU A 123 6.70 22.68 21.12
N GLU A 124 5.37 22.75 21.11
CA GLU A 124 4.50 21.60 21.34
C GLU A 124 4.50 20.61 20.15
N GLU A 125 4.39 19.31 20.45
CA GLU A 125 4.42 18.25 19.43
C GLU A 125 3.36 18.45 18.33
N VAL A 126 3.80 18.38 17.07
CA VAL A 126 3.04 18.71 15.87
C VAL A 126 1.72 17.94 15.78
N TYR A 127 0.62 18.69 15.72
CA TYR A 127 -0.70 18.21 15.34
C TYR A 127 -0.77 18.20 13.81
N THR A 128 -1.10 17.06 13.20
CA THR A 128 -1.36 16.97 11.76
C THR A 128 -2.82 17.37 11.50
N PRO A 129 -3.12 18.49 10.82
CA PRO A 129 -4.49 18.89 10.51
C PRO A 129 -5.12 17.90 9.50
N LEU A 130 -6.45 17.79 9.47
CA LEU A 130 -7.13 16.86 8.55
C LEU A 130 -6.74 17.05 7.08
N MET A 131 -6.57 18.30 6.64
CA MET A 131 -6.20 18.67 5.27
C MET A 131 -4.69 18.59 4.97
N SER A 132 -3.89 18.01 5.89
CA SER A 132 -2.47 17.72 5.74
C SER A 132 -2.16 16.92 4.47
N ALA A 133 -0.99 17.15 3.87
CA ALA A 133 -0.47 16.31 2.79
C ALA A 133 -0.15 14.88 3.28
N LEU A 134 0.10 14.71 4.58
CA LEU A 134 0.27 13.40 5.23
C LEU A 134 -1.01 12.56 5.19
N SER A 135 -2.19 13.18 4.99
CA SER A 135 -3.47 12.50 4.79
C SER A 135 -3.65 11.93 3.37
N ALA A 136 -2.89 12.40 2.37
CA ALA A 136 -3.12 12.06 0.96
C ALA A 136 -3.09 10.54 0.66
N PRO A 137 -2.17 9.73 1.21
CA PRO A 137 -2.22 8.28 1.02
C PRO A 137 -3.49 7.63 1.59
N LEU A 138 -4.01 8.15 2.70
CA LEU A 138 -5.23 7.64 3.34
C LEU A 138 -6.48 8.00 2.51
N VAL A 139 -6.51 9.19 1.92
CA VAL A 139 -7.56 9.61 0.97
C VAL A 139 -7.58 8.70 -0.27
N LEU A 140 -6.41 8.35 -0.83
CA LEU A 140 -6.32 7.42 -1.95
C LEU A 140 -6.81 6.02 -1.58
N VAL A 141 -6.40 5.49 -0.42
CA VAL A 141 -6.91 4.21 0.10
C VAL A 141 -8.43 4.22 0.23
N GLU A 142 -8.99 5.31 0.77
CA GLU A 142 -10.43 5.45 1.00
C GLU A 142 -11.23 5.59 -0.31
N LEU A 143 -10.68 6.30 -1.30
CA LEU A 143 -11.27 6.43 -2.63
C LEU A 143 -11.31 5.06 -3.35
N ILE A 144 -10.18 4.34 -3.38
CA ILE A 144 -10.11 2.99 -3.97
C ILE A 144 -11.02 2.01 -3.23
N ARG A 145 -11.10 2.10 -1.89
CA ARG A 145 -11.97 1.26 -1.06
C ARG A 145 -13.45 1.50 -1.33
N SER A 146 -13.84 2.73 -1.64
CA SER A 146 -15.25 3.12 -1.81
C SER A 146 -15.75 2.92 -3.24
N LEU A 147 -14.90 3.19 -4.24
CA LEU A 147 -15.26 3.10 -5.67
C LEU A 147 -14.90 1.76 -6.31
N GLY A 148 -14.03 0.96 -5.69
CA GLY A 148 -13.64 -0.34 -6.20
C GLY A 148 -13.11 -0.28 -7.63
N THR A 149 -13.67 -1.11 -8.51
CA THR A 149 -13.15 -1.34 -9.87
C THR A 149 -13.30 -0.13 -10.80
N GLU A 150 -14.24 0.78 -10.55
CA GLU A 150 -14.52 1.92 -11.42
C GLU A 150 -13.40 2.98 -11.40
N VAL A 151 -12.70 3.12 -10.26
CA VAL A 151 -11.61 4.10 -10.11
C VAL A 151 -10.23 3.55 -10.52
N VAL A 152 -10.13 2.26 -10.87
CA VAL A 152 -8.85 1.58 -11.19
C VAL A 152 -8.11 2.31 -12.32
N VAL A 153 -8.78 2.62 -13.43
CA VAL A 153 -8.14 3.28 -14.58
C VAL A 153 -7.61 4.67 -14.21
N LEU A 154 -8.35 5.43 -13.41
CA LEU A 154 -7.93 6.75 -12.93
C LEU A 154 -6.70 6.64 -12.00
N VAL A 155 -6.74 5.70 -11.04
CA VAL A 155 -5.66 5.50 -10.08
C VAL A 155 -4.40 4.93 -10.73
N GLU A 156 -4.50 4.18 -11.84
CA GLU A 156 -3.34 3.74 -12.65
C GLU A 156 -2.51 4.89 -13.24
N ASP A 157 -3.08 6.08 -13.44
CA ASP A 157 -2.30 7.28 -13.77
C ASP A 157 -1.61 7.89 -12.55
N ALA A 158 -2.25 7.85 -11.37
CA ALA A 158 -1.72 8.43 -10.13
C ALA A 158 -0.71 7.54 -9.36
N ILE A 159 -0.47 6.31 -9.84
CA ILE A 159 0.39 5.35 -9.14
C ILE A 159 1.87 5.69 -9.31
N ASP A 160 2.27 6.28 -10.42
CA ASP A 160 3.67 6.68 -10.60
C ASP A 160 4.06 7.76 -9.57
N GLU A 161 3.18 8.71 -9.22
CA GLU A 161 3.38 9.62 -8.09
C GLU A 161 3.48 8.93 -6.74
N VAL A 162 2.72 7.84 -6.52
CA VAL A 162 2.80 7.05 -5.28
C VAL A 162 4.13 6.28 -5.22
N LEU A 163 4.59 5.72 -6.34
CA LEU A 163 5.89 5.05 -6.44
C LEU A 163 7.03 6.06 -6.24
N ASP A 164 6.96 7.24 -6.84
CA ASP A 164 7.91 8.33 -6.62
C ASP A 164 7.91 8.82 -5.16
N ALA A 165 6.73 8.97 -4.55
CA ALA A 165 6.62 9.33 -3.14
C ALA A 165 7.23 8.25 -2.23
N ILE A 166 7.14 6.97 -2.57
CA ILE A 166 7.80 5.89 -1.83
C ILE A 166 9.32 6.08 -1.86
N ASP A 167 9.93 6.37 -3.01
CA ASP A 167 11.39 6.60 -3.09
C ASP A 167 11.80 7.87 -2.36
N ARG A 168 11.01 8.95 -2.44
CA ARG A 168 11.30 10.23 -1.75
C ARG A 168 11.15 10.13 -0.23
N PHE A 169 10.24 9.31 0.28
CA PHE A 169 9.83 9.30 1.70
C PHE A 169 10.02 7.96 2.43
N HIS A 170 10.73 6.98 1.84
CA HIS A 170 11.04 5.68 2.45
C HIS A 170 11.66 5.74 3.87
N ALA A 171 12.28 6.87 4.23
CA ALA A 171 12.88 7.09 5.54
C ALA A 171 11.86 7.31 6.69
N ASP A 172 10.61 7.73 6.41
CA ASP A 172 9.56 7.78 7.44
C ASP A 172 8.67 6.52 7.37
N PRO A 173 8.66 5.67 8.42
CA PRO A 173 7.94 4.40 8.38
C PRO A 173 6.41 4.56 8.37
N ASN A 174 5.85 5.70 8.83
CA ASN A 174 4.41 5.93 8.83
C ASN A 174 3.92 6.34 7.43
N ILE A 175 4.67 7.23 6.77
CA ILE A 175 4.37 7.66 5.40
C ILE A 175 4.63 6.52 4.42
N CYS A 176 5.71 5.76 4.60
CA CYS A 176 5.97 4.54 3.84
C CYS A 176 4.83 3.51 3.99
N ASP A 177 4.36 3.22 5.21
CA ASP A 177 3.23 2.29 5.43
C ASP A 177 1.92 2.81 4.81
N GLY A 178 1.68 4.13 4.85
CA GLY A 178 0.56 4.79 4.19
C GLY A 178 0.60 4.64 2.67
N LEU A 179 1.74 4.92 2.03
CA LEU A 179 1.91 4.79 0.58
C LEU A 179 1.82 3.32 0.12
N LEU A 180 2.45 2.40 0.86
CA LEU A 180 2.32 0.96 0.61
C LEU A 180 0.86 0.47 0.85
N SER A 181 0.06 1.17 1.66
CA SER A 181 -1.38 0.87 1.79
C SER A 181 -2.14 1.18 0.52
N VAL A 182 -1.77 2.23 -0.23
CA VAL A 182 -2.39 2.57 -1.52
C VAL A 182 -2.18 1.43 -2.52
N LEU A 183 -0.92 0.97 -2.68
CA LEU A 183 -0.58 -0.10 -3.61
C LEU A 183 -1.25 -1.44 -3.25
N ASP A 184 -1.23 -1.81 -1.96
CA ASP A 184 -1.87 -3.02 -1.45
C ASP A 184 -3.40 -2.99 -1.58
N ARG A 185 -4.02 -1.82 -1.45
CA ARG A 185 -5.47 -1.58 -1.66
C ARG A 185 -5.84 -1.64 -3.15
N MET A 186 -5.00 -1.09 -4.03
CA MET A 186 -5.18 -1.18 -5.48
C MET A 186 -5.16 -2.64 -5.95
N LEU A 187 -4.13 -3.40 -5.56
CA LEU A 187 -4.03 -4.82 -5.92
C LEU A 187 -5.14 -5.67 -5.32
N GLU A 188 -5.72 -5.28 -4.17
CA GLU A 188 -6.93 -5.92 -3.62
C GLU A 188 -8.10 -5.82 -4.60
N VAL A 189 -8.37 -4.61 -5.12
CA VAL A 189 -9.47 -4.35 -6.06
C VAL A 189 -9.22 -5.03 -7.41
N MET A 190 -8.01 -4.91 -7.96
CA MET A 190 -7.64 -5.55 -9.23
C MET A 190 -7.76 -7.08 -9.14
N LEU A 191 -7.34 -7.68 -8.02
CA LEU A 191 -7.46 -9.12 -7.77
C LEU A 191 -8.91 -9.55 -7.55
N SER A 192 -9.74 -8.77 -6.87
CA SER A 192 -11.18 -9.05 -6.74
C SER A 192 -11.85 -9.13 -8.11
N LYS A 193 -11.63 -8.13 -8.98
CA LYS A 193 -12.12 -8.14 -10.36
C LYS A 193 -11.64 -9.36 -11.15
N ALA A 194 -10.32 -9.60 -11.15
CA ALA A 194 -9.74 -10.74 -11.84
C ALA A 194 -10.22 -12.09 -11.29
N THR A 195 -10.69 -12.15 -10.05
CA THR A 195 -11.25 -13.37 -9.44
C THR A 195 -12.66 -13.67 -9.92
N GLU A 196 -13.46 -12.64 -10.21
CA GLU A 196 -14.79 -12.78 -10.81
C GLU A 196 -14.70 -13.13 -12.29
N GLU A 197 -13.75 -12.54 -13.01
CA GLU A 197 -13.56 -12.73 -14.46
C GLU A 197 -12.80 -14.03 -14.80
N ILE A 198 -11.75 -14.37 -14.05
CA ILE A 198 -10.83 -15.48 -14.37
C ILE A 198 -10.57 -16.38 -13.14
N PRO A 199 -11.14 -17.60 -13.12
CA PRO A 199 -10.80 -18.61 -12.12
C PRO A 199 -9.30 -18.93 -12.15
N LEU A 200 -8.68 -19.09 -10.97
CA LEU A 200 -7.30 -19.58 -10.85
C LEU A 200 -7.18 -20.98 -11.46
N GLN A 201 -6.73 -21.05 -12.71
CA GLN A 201 -6.20 -22.28 -13.29
C GLN A 201 -4.76 -22.46 -12.83
N LEU A 202 -4.60 -22.78 -11.54
CA LEU A 202 -3.37 -23.43 -11.10
C LEU A 202 -3.18 -24.69 -11.96
N PRO A 203 -1.98 -24.94 -12.50
CA PRO A 203 -1.64 -26.27 -12.97
C PRO A 203 -2.01 -27.25 -11.84
N SER A 204 -2.81 -28.28 -12.15
CA SER A 204 -3.07 -29.33 -11.17
C SER A 204 -1.71 -29.79 -10.66
N PRO A 205 -1.44 -29.74 -9.33
CA PRO A 205 -0.12 -30.03 -8.82
C PRO A 205 0.25 -31.41 -9.33
N ASP A 206 1.33 -31.47 -10.12
CA ASP A 206 1.68 -32.68 -10.84
C ASP A 206 1.86 -33.78 -9.78
N ARG A 207 0.99 -34.80 -9.80
CA ARG A 207 0.83 -35.75 -8.68
C ARG A 207 2.01 -36.73 -8.57
N GLY A 208 3.14 -36.41 -9.21
CA GLY A 208 4.40 -37.16 -9.18
C GLY A 208 5.09 -37.15 -7.82
N TYR A 209 4.96 -36.08 -7.01
CA TYR A 209 5.44 -36.08 -5.63
C TYR A 209 4.29 -36.29 -4.64
N GLN A 210 3.99 -37.56 -4.36
CA GLN A 210 3.37 -37.91 -3.08
C GLN A 210 4.48 -38.01 -2.03
N PRO A 211 4.45 -37.22 -0.94
CA PRO A 211 5.44 -37.30 0.13
C PRO A 211 5.34 -38.66 0.84
N ASN A 212 6.22 -39.58 0.44
CA ASN A 212 6.33 -40.88 1.08
C ASN A 212 7.28 -40.73 2.27
N LYS A 213 6.70 -40.50 3.46
CA LYS A 213 7.41 -40.30 4.73
C LYS A 213 8.52 -41.31 5.00
N GLU A 214 8.36 -42.55 4.55
CA GLU A 214 9.35 -43.62 4.74
C GLU A 214 10.56 -43.40 3.83
N LYS A 215 10.30 -43.18 2.53
CA LYS A 215 11.34 -42.85 1.54
C LYS A 215 12.03 -41.51 1.84
N ASP A 216 11.26 -40.48 2.20
CA ASP A 216 11.79 -39.16 2.57
C ASP A 216 12.69 -39.25 3.83
N LEU A 217 12.35 -40.12 4.79
CA LEU A 217 13.20 -40.41 5.96
C LEU A 217 14.44 -41.22 5.61
N GLU A 218 14.37 -42.13 4.66
CA GLU A 218 15.53 -42.90 4.17
C GLU A 218 16.50 -42.01 3.39
N ASP A 219 16.00 -41.20 2.47
CA ASP A 219 16.77 -40.21 1.71
C ASP A 219 17.37 -39.15 2.67
N PHE A 220 16.62 -38.70 3.69
CA PHE A 220 17.16 -37.83 4.75
C PHE A 220 18.25 -38.51 5.59
N LYS A 221 18.06 -39.76 6.04
CA LYS A 221 19.10 -40.50 6.80
C LYS A 221 20.36 -40.70 5.97
N LYS A 222 20.20 -41.01 4.69
CA LYS A 222 21.30 -41.18 3.73
C LYS A 222 22.06 -39.86 3.57
N TRP A 223 21.36 -38.76 3.30
CA TRP A 223 21.94 -37.42 3.25
C TRP A 223 22.65 -37.05 4.57
N TYR A 224 21.99 -37.24 5.71
CA TYR A 224 22.55 -36.92 7.04
C TYR A 224 23.81 -37.74 7.35
N SER A 225 23.84 -39.01 6.95
CA SER A 225 25.03 -39.86 7.10
C SER A 225 26.20 -39.43 6.20
N GLN A 226 25.93 -38.90 5.01
CA GLN A 226 26.93 -38.30 4.12
C GLN A 226 27.43 -36.96 4.65
N GLN A 227 26.52 -36.13 5.18
CA GLN A 227 26.83 -34.82 5.74
C GLN A 227 27.64 -34.94 7.04
N SER A 228 27.33 -35.92 7.90
CA SER A 228 28.07 -36.20 9.13
C SER A 228 29.43 -36.88 8.92
N GLN A 229 29.77 -37.25 7.68
CA GLN A 229 31.09 -37.76 7.29
C GLN A 229 31.96 -36.70 6.59
N ARG A 230 31.42 -35.51 6.29
CA ARG A 230 32.21 -34.36 5.85
C ARG A 230 32.78 -33.65 7.08
N SER A 231 34.10 -33.79 7.26
CA SER A 231 34.87 -32.98 8.22
C SER A 231 34.84 -31.49 7.85
N GLU A 232 35.17 -30.65 8.83
CA GLU A 232 34.98 -29.18 8.81
C GLU A 232 35.80 -28.40 7.76
N ASP A 233 36.67 -29.05 6.97
CA ASP A 233 37.51 -28.40 5.94
C ASP A 233 36.78 -28.13 4.60
N ASP A 234 35.59 -28.71 4.37
CA ASP A 234 34.93 -28.71 3.04
C ASP A 234 33.98 -27.51 2.81
N THR A 235 33.97 -26.49 3.69
CA THR A 235 33.09 -25.32 3.55
C THR A 235 33.57 -24.26 2.54
N GLU A 236 34.87 -24.20 2.24
CA GLU A 236 35.40 -23.26 1.22
C GLU A 236 35.10 -23.73 -0.22
N THR A 237 35.02 -25.04 -0.46
CA THR A 237 34.83 -25.61 -1.81
C THR A 237 33.40 -25.46 -2.33
N LEU A 238 32.40 -25.38 -1.45
CA LEU A 238 31.00 -25.20 -1.83
C LEU A 238 30.65 -23.76 -2.24
N PHE A 239 31.36 -22.74 -1.71
CA PHE A 239 31.10 -21.35 -2.07
C PHE A 239 31.67 -21.02 -3.46
N ASN A 240 32.88 -21.49 -3.77
CA ASN A 240 33.55 -21.24 -5.05
C ASN A 240 32.82 -21.88 -6.26
N ASN A 241 32.08 -22.97 -6.06
CA ASN A 241 31.34 -23.64 -7.14
C ASN A 241 30.04 -22.92 -7.56
N LEU A 242 29.54 -21.95 -6.78
CA LEU A 242 28.45 -21.08 -7.25
C LEU A 242 28.94 -19.97 -8.20
N GLU A 243 30.19 -19.52 -8.06
CA GLU A 243 30.76 -18.49 -8.94
C GLU A 243 31.20 -19.05 -10.32
N SER A 244 31.49 -20.35 -10.42
CA SER A 244 31.89 -20.99 -11.70
C SER A 244 30.71 -21.45 -12.58
N SER A 245 29.46 -21.14 -12.21
CA SER A 245 28.25 -21.53 -12.96
C SER A 245 27.65 -20.39 -13.79
N GLY A 246 28.48 -19.40 -14.16
CA GLY A 246 28.05 -18.10 -14.68
C GLY A 246 28.78 -17.62 -15.94
N GLU A 247 29.26 -18.50 -16.82
CA GLU A 247 29.89 -18.08 -18.09
C GLU A 247 29.68 -19.11 -19.22
N GLN A 248 29.33 -18.60 -20.42
CA GLN A 248 29.26 -19.28 -21.74
C GLN A 248 28.15 -20.35 -21.93
N GLU A 249 27.50 -20.54 -23.09
CA GLU A 249 27.33 -19.75 -24.33
C GLU A 249 26.10 -20.34 -25.10
N SER A 250 25.46 -19.70 -26.09
CA SER A 250 25.71 -18.42 -26.76
C SER A 250 24.40 -17.74 -27.25
N ALA A 251 24.56 -16.75 -28.14
CA ALA A 251 23.58 -15.98 -28.87
C ALA A 251 23.04 -16.66 -30.16
N GLU A 252 21.72 -16.63 -30.36
CA GLU A 252 21.11 -16.65 -31.70
C GLU A 252 20.22 -15.42 -31.86
N LYS A 253 20.46 -14.66 -32.94
CA LYS A 253 19.58 -13.60 -33.44
C LYS A 253 18.90 -14.15 -34.69
N GLU A 254 17.58 -14.21 -34.71
CA GLU A 254 16.81 -14.13 -35.95
C GLU A 254 15.66 -13.11 -35.80
N ASP A 255 15.29 -12.52 -36.93
CA ASP A 255 14.59 -11.24 -37.01
C ASP A 255 13.07 -11.34 -36.87
N LEU A 256 12.52 -10.28 -36.26
CA LEU A 256 11.27 -9.60 -36.59
C LEU A 256 10.27 -10.33 -37.52
N SER A 257 9.15 -10.75 -36.92
CA SER A 257 7.84 -10.43 -37.50
C SER A 257 6.81 -10.16 -36.40
N ASP A 258 6.28 -8.93 -36.36
CA ASP A 258 5.11 -8.58 -35.54
C ASP A 258 3.85 -9.24 -36.14
N PRO A 259 3.11 -10.07 -35.39
CA PRO A 259 1.67 -10.16 -35.53
C PRO A 259 1.05 -9.14 -34.58
N ALA A 260 0.46 -8.08 -35.13
CA ALA A 260 -0.17 -6.99 -34.39
C ALA A 260 -0.95 -7.48 -33.15
N GLN A 261 -0.38 -7.27 -31.96
CA GLN A 261 -1.14 -7.38 -30.73
C GLN A 261 -2.05 -6.16 -30.65
N GLU A 262 -3.35 -6.39 -30.85
CA GLU A 262 -4.38 -5.43 -30.49
C GLU A 262 -4.17 -5.06 -29.01
N GLU A 263 -3.87 -3.79 -28.73
CA GLU A 263 -3.66 -3.29 -27.37
C GLU A 263 -4.96 -3.36 -26.56
N THR A 264 -5.23 -4.53 -25.99
CA THR A 264 -6.22 -4.65 -24.92
C THR A 264 -5.71 -3.92 -23.68
N PRO A 265 -6.60 -3.30 -22.88
CA PRO A 265 -6.21 -2.54 -21.69
C PRO A 265 -5.49 -3.38 -20.61
N ALA A 266 -5.46 -4.72 -20.74
CA ALA A 266 -4.73 -5.63 -19.87
C ALA A 266 -3.23 -5.29 -19.73
N GLY A 267 -2.59 -4.78 -20.80
CA GLY A 267 -1.15 -4.53 -20.81
C GLY A 267 -0.67 -3.42 -19.87
N ARG A 268 -1.52 -2.43 -19.54
CA ARG A 268 -1.15 -1.35 -18.60
C ARG A 268 -1.22 -1.82 -17.15
N SER A 269 -2.38 -2.37 -16.75
CA SER A 269 -2.62 -2.92 -15.42
C SER A 269 -1.56 -3.96 -15.01
N GLN A 270 -1.09 -4.76 -15.97
CA GLN A 270 0.02 -5.71 -15.80
C GLN A 270 1.35 -5.02 -15.47
N LYS A 271 1.79 -4.08 -16.31
CA LYS A 271 3.03 -3.30 -16.09
C LYS A 271 3.01 -2.56 -14.74
N VAL A 272 1.87 -1.96 -14.40
CA VAL A 272 1.64 -1.30 -13.10
C VAL A 272 1.77 -2.30 -11.95
N THR A 273 1.13 -3.47 -12.05
CA THR A 273 1.23 -4.55 -11.04
C THR A 273 2.69 -4.98 -10.81
N VAL A 274 3.43 -5.23 -11.89
CA VAL A 274 4.86 -5.59 -11.81
C VAL A 274 5.69 -4.47 -11.19
N SER A 275 5.40 -3.20 -11.51
CA SER A 275 6.07 -2.04 -10.92
C SER A 275 5.86 -1.97 -9.41
N MET A 276 4.61 -2.10 -8.93
CA MET A 276 4.30 -2.17 -7.49
C MET A 276 5.03 -3.31 -6.78
N MET A 277 5.03 -4.51 -7.38
CA MET A 277 5.70 -5.68 -6.83
C MET A 277 7.21 -5.47 -6.71
N LYS A 278 7.85 -4.96 -7.77
CA LYS A 278 9.29 -4.62 -7.77
C LYS A 278 9.62 -3.55 -6.73
N LYS A 279 8.77 -2.54 -6.58
CA LYS A 279 8.93 -1.47 -5.57
C LYS A 279 8.89 -2.01 -4.13
N ALA A 280 8.13 -3.08 -3.88
CA ALA A 280 8.00 -3.68 -2.55
C ALA A 280 9.22 -4.51 -2.11
N ILE A 281 10.10 -4.93 -3.03
CA ILE A 281 11.21 -5.87 -2.73
C ILE A 281 12.19 -5.32 -1.68
N PRO A 282 12.73 -4.08 -1.77
CA PRO A 282 13.70 -3.58 -0.80
C PRO A 282 13.15 -3.53 0.63
N PHE A 283 11.84 -3.26 0.76
CA PHE A 283 11.13 -3.16 2.03
C PHE A 283 10.92 -4.51 2.74
N LEU A 284 11.18 -5.65 2.10
CA LEU A 284 11.22 -6.97 2.75
C LEU A 284 12.32 -7.06 3.83
N SER A 285 13.38 -6.26 3.72
CA SER A 285 14.44 -6.17 4.71
C SER A 285 14.10 -5.26 5.91
N HIS A 286 13.08 -4.40 5.77
CA HIS A 286 12.81 -3.24 6.64
C HIS A 286 12.64 -3.57 8.13
N SER A 287 13.02 -2.64 9.02
CA SER A 287 12.98 -2.83 10.47
C SER A 287 11.56 -3.14 10.99
N SER A 288 10.59 -2.31 10.62
CA SER A 288 9.16 -2.50 10.96
C SER A 288 8.62 -3.83 10.42
N ARG A 289 8.05 -4.64 11.32
CA ARG A 289 7.33 -5.88 10.99
C ARG A 289 6.09 -5.59 10.13
N THR A 290 5.40 -4.48 10.36
CA THR A 290 4.16 -4.13 9.64
C THR A 290 4.44 -3.92 8.15
N ILE A 291 5.47 -3.13 7.83
CA ILE A 291 5.89 -2.88 6.44
C ILE A 291 6.29 -4.20 5.76
N ARG A 292 7.12 -5.04 6.41
CA ARG A 292 7.51 -6.35 5.86
C ARG A 292 6.31 -7.25 5.55
N MET A 293 5.36 -7.37 6.49
CA MET A 293 4.14 -8.14 6.30
C MET A 293 3.28 -7.59 5.15
N ARG A 294 3.19 -6.26 5.03
CA ARG A 294 2.46 -5.58 3.95
C ARG A 294 3.10 -5.83 2.59
N CYS A 295 4.43 -5.73 2.47
CA CYS A 295 5.16 -6.01 1.24
C CYS A 295 5.02 -7.49 0.82
N LEU A 296 5.10 -8.44 1.77
CA LEU A 296 4.84 -9.86 1.48
C LEU A 296 3.41 -10.09 0.97
N ARG A 297 2.40 -9.46 1.58
CA ARG A 297 1.00 -9.56 1.12
C ARG A 297 0.80 -8.93 -0.27
N LEU A 298 1.42 -7.76 -0.50
CA LEU A 298 1.40 -7.05 -1.78
C LEU A 298 1.99 -7.92 -2.89
N ILE A 299 3.17 -8.52 -2.67
CA ILE A 299 3.81 -9.44 -3.61
C ILE A 299 2.94 -10.68 -3.84
N ASN A 300 2.37 -11.28 -2.79
CA ASN A 300 1.49 -12.44 -2.92
C ASN A 300 0.24 -12.14 -3.76
N ARG A 301 -0.42 -10.99 -3.53
CA ARG A 301 -1.57 -10.52 -4.32
C ARG A 301 -1.19 -10.26 -5.78
N GLY A 302 -0.03 -9.63 -6.02
CA GLY A 302 0.48 -9.39 -7.36
C GLY A 302 0.82 -10.67 -8.13
N VAL A 303 1.45 -11.66 -7.47
CA VAL A 303 1.67 -13.00 -8.06
C VAL A 303 0.33 -13.65 -8.42
N GLU A 304 -0.65 -13.64 -7.52
CA GLU A 304 -1.97 -14.23 -7.77
C GLU A 304 -2.67 -13.56 -8.97
N LEU A 305 -2.62 -12.22 -9.04
CA LEU A 305 -3.19 -11.43 -10.13
C LEU A 305 -2.53 -11.73 -11.48
N LEU A 306 -1.20 -11.71 -11.57
CA LEU A 306 -0.47 -11.99 -12.81
C LEU A 306 -0.67 -13.44 -13.27
N CYS A 307 -0.67 -14.41 -12.35
CA CYS A 307 -0.92 -15.81 -12.68
C CYS A 307 -2.35 -16.06 -13.20
N ARG A 308 -3.36 -15.37 -12.68
CA ARG A 308 -4.73 -15.39 -13.26
C ARG A 308 -4.75 -14.85 -14.68
N GLN A 309 -3.93 -13.85 -14.98
CA GLN A 309 -3.80 -13.26 -16.32
C GLN A 309 -2.93 -14.10 -17.28
N GLY A 310 -2.50 -15.30 -16.88
CA GLY A 310 -1.67 -16.20 -17.70
C GLY A 310 -0.18 -15.84 -17.73
N LEU A 311 0.26 -14.82 -16.99
CA LEU A 311 1.65 -14.39 -16.94
C LEU A 311 2.43 -15.18 -15.88
N THR A 312 3.46 -15.90 -16.32
CA THR A 312 4.29 -16.77 -15.46
C THR A 312 5.73 -16.27 -15.31
N ALA A 313 6.32 -15.68 -16.35
CA ALA A 313 7.71 -15.22 -16.34
C ALA A 313 7.95 -14.02 -15.41
N GLU A 314 7.07 -13.00 -15.46
CA GLU A 314 7.18 -11.79 -14.63
C GLU A 314 7.06 -12.06 -13.12
N PRO A 315 6.02 -12.78 -12.61
CA PRO A 315 5.96 -13.09 -11.19
C PRO A 315 7.12 -13.98 -10.73
N LEU A 316 7.61 -14.91 -11.58
CA LEU A 316 8.78 -15.74 -11.26
C LEU A 316 10.05 -14.88 -11.04
N SER A 317 10.29 -13.88 -11.90
CA SER A 317 11.42 -12.94 -11.74
C SER A 317 11.35 -12.16 -10.42
N VAL A 318 10.16 -11.69 -10.03
CA VAL A 318 9.96 -11.04 -8.73
C VAL A 318 10.18 -12.02 -7.58
N VAL A 319 9.59 -13.21 -7.63
CA VAL A 319 9.71 -14.22 -6.56
C VAL A 319 11.16 -14.63 -6.35
N ASN A 320 11.91 -14.90 -7.43
CA ASN A 320 13.34 -15.22 -7.36
C ASN A 320 14.15 -14.08 -6.70
N SER A 321 13.82 -12.82 -7.00
CA SER A 321 14.45 -11.65 -6.38
C SER A 321 14.11 -11.49 -4.89
N CYS A 322 12.90 -11.90 -4.48
CA CYS A 322 12.46 -11.84 -3.08
C CYS A 322 13.01 -12.98 -2.22
N TRP A 323 13.23 -14.16 -2.82
CA TRP A 323 13.48 -15.41 -2.12
C TRP A 323 14.71 -15.37 -1.18
N PRO A 324 15.89 -14.84 -1.57
CA PRO A 324 17.04 -14.72 -0.66
C PRO A 324 16.76 -13.84 0.56
N ILE A 325 16.00 -12.75 0.38
CA ILE A 325 15.65 -11.83 1.46
C ILE A 325 14.70 -12.51 2.46
N VAL A 326 13.69 -13.24 1.96
CA VAL A 326 12.79 -14.03 2.81
C VAL A 326 13.55 -15.14 3.54
N MET A 327 14.41 -15.88 2.84
CA MET A 327 15.24 -16.94 3.41
C MET A 327 16.17 -16.41 4.51
N SER A 328 16.80 -15.24 4.33
CA SER A 328 17.65 -14.61 5.35
C SER A 328 16.93 -14.23 6.66
N ARG A 329 15.59 -14.34 6.70
CA ARG A 329 14.77 -14.10 7.90
C ARG A 329 14.24 -15.39 8.53
N LEU A 330 14.36 -16.54 7.87
CA LEU A 330 13.98 -17.84 8.41
C LEU A 330 15.13 -18.39 9.26
N GLY A 331 14.92 -18.50 10.58
CA GLY A 331 15.84 -19.24 11.48
C GLY A 331 16.65 -18.43 12.49
N PHE A 332 16.41 -17.13 12.68
CA PHE A 332 17.15 -16.34 13.67
C PHE A 332 16.36 -16.08 14.96
N ASN A 333 16.48 -17.01 15.91
CA ASN A 333 16.34 -16.70 17.32
C ASN A 333 17.71 -16.31 17.87
N LEU A 334 17.87 -15.04 18.24
CA LEU A 334 18.86 -14.63 19.24
C LEU A 334 18.10 -14.09 20.44
N SER A 335 18.53 -14.55 21.62
CA SER A 335 18.00 -14.32 22.96
C SER A 335 17.67 -12.86 23.30
#